data_AF-A0A0R0DGE7-F1
#
_entry.id   AF-A0A0R0DGE7-F1
#
_cell.length_a   1.000
_cell.length_b   1.000
_cell.length_c   1.000
_cell.angle_alpha   90.00
_cell.angle_beta   90.00
_cell.angle_gamma   90.00
#
_symmetry.space_group_name_H-M   'P 1'
#
loop_
_entity.id
_entity.type
_entity.pdbx_description
1 polymer ?
#
loop_
_entity_poly.entity_id
_entity_poly.type
_entity_poly.pdbx_seq_one_letter_code
_entity_poly.pdbx_strand_id
1 'polypeptide(L)'
;MEQAYQARLRGIEVLTLTDAHTDGEVLRTNRRKGSRDNLVRKGAETEEAIAMLRARRASIWEKNAGVIPIRAEGRYLFVSEDGERLTEDGWQTAWERMMRNAVKDGILSHDERFGLHSLKHRGVTDNSKGDKKEASGHKTDAMLHVYDHSLPVVNDESSHGSGGNLGAWRNEDFKVKAP
;
A
#
# COMPACT_ATOMS: atom_id res chain seq x y z
N MET A 1 9.74 -0.61 -0.60
CA MET A 1 8.60 -0.11 0.21
C MET A 1 8.20 1.26 -0.29
N GLU A 2 9.17 2.17 -0.33
CA GLU A 2 9.05 3.53 -0.84
C GLU A 2 8.33 3.65 -2.19
N GLN A 3 8.67 2.78 -3.14
CA GLN A 3 8.08 2.77 -4.47
C GLN A 3 6.57 2.47 -4.45
N ALA A 4 6.10 1.63 -3.50
CA ALA A 4 4.67 1.33 -3.35
C ALA A 4 3.90 2.56 -2.88
N TYR A 5 4.48 3.30 -1.93
CA TYR A 5 3.89 4.50 -1.33
C TYR A 5 3.92 5.68 -2.31
N GLN A 6 5.12 6.11 -2.74
CA GLN A 6 5.32 7.30 -3.56
C GLN A 6 4.68 7.18 -4.95
N ALA A 7 4.77 6.01 -5.58
CA ALA A 7 4.20 5.77 -6.90
C ALA A 7 2.81 5.09 -6.88
N ARG A 8 2.25 4.85 -5.68
CA ARG A 8 0.93 4.26 -5.45
C ARG A 8 0.72 2.93 -6.18
N LEU A 9 1.76 2.11 -6.21
CA LEU A 9 1.79 0.83 -6.92
C LEU A 9 1.27 -0.30 -6.03
N ARG A 10 0.60 -1.27 -6.65
CA ARG A 10 0.25 -2.55 -6.02
C ARG A 10 1.51 -3.40 -5.87
N GLY A 11 1.46 -4.41 -4.99
CA GLY A 11 2.58 -5.32 -4.77
C GLY A 11 3.15 -5.89 -6.07
N ILE A 12 2.31 -6.53 -6.89
CA ILE A 12 2.79 -7.10 -8.16
C ILE A 12 3.41 -6.08 -9.12
N GLU A 13 2.98 -4.81 -9.06
CA GLU A 13 3.53 -3.73 -9.90
C GLU A 13 4.94 -3.36 -9.40
N VAL A 14 5.10 -3.21 -8.07
CA VAL A 14 6.40 -2.99 -7.43
C VAL A 14 7.39 -4.12 -7.71
N LEU A 15 6.99 -5.38 -7.55
CA LEU A 15 7.86 -6.54 -7.79
C LEU A 15 8.30 -6.68 -9.24
N THR A 16 7.57 -6.09 -10.17
CA THR A 16 7.90 -6.14 -11.59
C THR A 16 8.56 -4.87 -12.10
N LEU A 17 8.96 -3.95 -11.21
CA LEU A 17 9.82 -2.83 -11.56
C LEU A 17 11.24 -3.33 -11.89
N THR A 18 11.84 -2.68 -12.88
CA THR A 18 13.16 -3.01 -13.44
C THR A 18 13.92 -1.72 -13.71
N ASP A 19 15.21 -1.81 -14.05
CA ASP A 19 16.00 -0.63 -14.42
C ASP A 19 15.39 0.14 -15.60
N ALA A 20 14.63 -0.52 -16.49
CA ALA A 20 13.94 0.14 -17.61
C ALA A 20 12.75 1.02 -17.16
N HIS A 21 12.36 0.98 -15.88
CA HIS A 21 11.32 1.82 -15.30
C HIS A 21 11.89 3.08 -14.63
N THR A 22 13.19 3.10 -14.37
CA THR A 22 13.87 4.23 -13.74
C THR A 22 14.54 5.07 -14.83
N ASP A 23 13.97 6.23 -15.14
CA ASP A 23 14.43 7.09 -16.23
C ASP A 23 14.69 8.50 -15.71
N GLY A 24 15.94 8.96 -15.77
CA GLY A 24 16.35 10.28 -15.27
C GLY A 24 15.81 10.57 -13.87
N GLU A 25 14.97 11.59 -13.75
CA GLU A 25 14.32 12.03 -12.49
C GLU A 25 12.96 11.36 -12.22
N VAL A 26 12.49 10.46 -13.09
CA VAL A 26 11.15 9.83 -12.97
C VAL A 26 11.21 8.31 -12.80
N LEU A 27 10.18 7.78 -12.13
CA LEU A 27 9.84 6.36 -12.09
C LEU A 27 8.60 6.15 -12.95
N ARG A 28 8.75 5.40 -14.05
CA ARG A 28 7.65 4.96 -14.89
C ARG A 28 6.94 3.78 -14.23
N THR A 29 5.64 3.91 -13.99
CA THR A 29 4.84 2.79 -13.46
C THR A 29 4.67 1.68 -14.50
N ASN A 30 4.25 0.51 -14.04
CA ASN A 30 4.00 -0.70 -14.86
C ASN A 30 2.67 -1.36 -14.46
N ARG A 31 1.60 -0.58 -14.52
CA ARG A 31 0.31 -0.90 -13.95
C ARG A 31 -0.37 -2.05 -14.67
N ARG A 32 -1.10 -2.85 -13.90
CA ARG A 32 -1.88 -3.99 -14.42
C ARG A 32 -3.33 -3.59 -14.69
N LYS A 33 -4.08 -4.52 -15.31
CA LYS A 33 -5.44 -4.38 -15.89
C LYS A 33 -6.25 -3.17 -15.39
N GLY A 34 -6.61 -2.30 -16.34
CA GLY A 34 -7.58 -1.23 -16.15
C GLY A 34 -7.00 0.12 -15.67
N SER A 35 -5.69 0.23 -15.48
CA SER A 35 -5.00 1.48 -15.10
C SER A 35 -3.95 1.87 -16.14
N ARG A 36 -3.72 3.17 -16.34
CA ARG A 36 -2.70 3.69 -17.27
C ARG A 36 -1.39 3.90 -16.53
N ASP A 37 -0.28 3.73 -17.26
CA ASP A 37 1.03 4.09 -16.74
C ASP A 37 1.23 5.59 -16.67
N ASN A 38 1.91 6.01 -15.61
CA ASN A 38 2.24 7.40 -15.34
C ASN A 38 3.74 7.51 -15.04
N LEU A 39 4.28 8.72 -15.19
CA LEU A 39 5.63 9.08 -14.76
C LEU A 39 5.55 9.78 -13.41
N VAL A 40 6.20 9.20 -12.39
CA VAL A 40 6.23 9.76 -11.04
C VAL A 40 7.59 10.40 -10.83
N ARG A 41 7.63 11.72 -10.55
CA ARG A 41 8.88 12.40 -10.18
C ARG A 41 9.43 11.78 -8.90
N LYS A 42 10.69 11.37 -8.92
CA LYS A 42 11.37 10.78 -7.78
C LYS A 42 11.83 11.89 -6.84
N GLY A 43 11.44 11.78 -5.57
CA GLY A 43 12.06 12.54 -4.49
C GLY A 43 13.34 11.87 -4.01
N ALA A 44 14.06 12.53 -3.10
CA ALA A 44 15.31 12.03 -2.53
C ALA A 44 15.17 10.60 -1.94
N GLU A 45 14.10 10.35 -1.19
CA GLU A 45 13.81 9.04 -0.59
C GLU A 45 13.63 7.94 -1.64
N THR A 46 12.98 8.25 -2.76
CA THR A 46 12.77 7.28 -3.84
C THR A 46 14.07 6.96 -4.56
N GLU A 47 14.92 7.97 -4.80
CA GLU A 47 16.25 7.78 -5.40
C GLU A 47 17.14 6.92 -4.51
N GLU A 48 17.18 7.23 -3.21
CA GLU A 48 17.95 6.47 -2.22
C GLU A 48 17.47 5.01 -2.15
N ALA A 49 16.16 4.79 -2.11
CA ALA A 49 15.60 3.44 -2.10
C ALA A 49 15.96 2.65 -3.37
N ILE A 50 15.96 3.29 -4.55
CA ILE A 50 16.37 2.64 -5.81
C ILE A 50 17.87 2.33 -5.80
N ALA A 51 18.70 3.26 -5.32
CA ALA A 51 20.14 3.07 -5.22
C ALA A 51 20.47 1.89 -4.29
N MET A 52 19.82 1.81 -3.12
CA MET A 52 19.98 0.69 -2.19
C MET A 52 19.58 -0.65 -2.82
N LEU A 53 18.44 -0.71 -3.52
CA LEU A 53 17.99 -1.92 -4.20
C LEU A 53 18.98 -2.39 -5.27
N ARG A 54 19.48 -1.46 -6.09
CA ARG A 54 20.49 -1.74 -7.13
C ARG A 54 21.79 -2.24 -6.52
N ALA A 55 22.28 -1.60 -5.46
CA ALA A 55 23.50 -2.00 -4.77
C ALA A 55 23.36 -3.40 -4.15
N ARG A 56 22.23 -3.67 -3.47
CA ARG A 56 21.95 -4.98 -2.89
C ARG A 56 21.90 -6.08 -3.96
N ARG A 57 21.19 -5.83 -5.06
CA ARG A 57 21.10 -6.74 -6.21
C ARG A 57 22.46 -7.01 -6.83
N ALA A 58 23.27 -5.98 -7.07
CA ALA A 58 24.60 -6.12 -7.62
C ALA A 58 25.47 -7.03 -6.73
N SER A 59 25.44 -6.82 -5.41
CA SER A 59 26.15 -7.66 -4.44
C SER A 59 25.68 -9.13 -4.48
N ILE A 60 24.39 -9.39 -4.68
CA ILE A 60 23.85 -10.75 -4.81
C ILE A 60 24.35 -11.42 -6.09
N TRP A 61 24.24 -10.74 -7.24
CA TRP A 61 24.69 -11.31 -8.50
C TRP A 61 26.20 -11.56 -8.55
N GLU A 62 26.99 -10.67 -7.96
CA GLU A 62 28.44 -10.84 -7.83
C GLU A 62 28.78 -12.09 -6.99
N LYS A 63 28.11 -12.27 -5.85
CA LYS A 63 28.33 -13.43 -4.97
C LYS A 63 27.94 -14.75 -5.61
N ASN A 64 26.85 -14.77 -6.36
CA ASN A 64 26.31 -16.01 -6.94
C ASN A 64 26.97 -16.37 -8.28
N ALA A 65 27.97 -15.59 -8.74
CA ALA A 65 28.55 -15.69 -10.09
C ALA A 65 27.48 -15.72 -11.19
N GLY A 66 26.33 -15.07 -10.92
CA GLY A 66 25.15 -15.15 -11.76
C GLY A 66 25.32 -14.35 -13.05
N VAL A 67 24.66 -14.78 -14.13
CA VAL A 67 24.59 -14.00 -15.37
C VAL A 67 23.79 -12.74 -15.11
N ILE A 68 24.46 -11.58 -15.12
CA ILE A 68 23.79 -10.29 -15.04
C ILE A 68 23.02 -10.05 -16.35
N PRO A 69 21.69 -9.83 -16.31
CA PRO A 69 20.93 -9.54 -17.51
C PRO A 69 21.45 -8.27 -18.21
N ILE A 70 21.80 -8.40 -19.49
CA ILE A 70 22.32 -7.28 -20.31
C ILE A 70 21.26 -6.20 -20.47
N ARG A 71 20.02 -6.61 -20.72
CA ARG A 71 18.87 -5.72 -20.95
C ARG A 71 18.31 -5.18 -19.64
N ALA A 72 18.03 -3.88 -19.60
CA ALA A 72 17.50 -3.20 -18.42
C ALA A 72 16.13 -3.76 -17.98
N GLU A 73 15.34 -4.26 -18.93
CA GLU A 73 14.04 -4.92 -18.70
C GLU A 73 14.18 -6.24 -17.94
N GLY A 74 15.33 -6.90 -18.04
CA GLY A 74 15.62 -8.12 -17.30
C GLY A 74 16.19 -7.85 -15.90
N ARG A 75 16.57 -6.61 -15.59
CA ARG A 75 17.18 -6.24 -14.31
C ARG A 75 16.12 -5.74 -13.33
N TYR A 76 15.42 -6.67 -12.69
CA TYR A 76 14.42 -6.37 -11.64
C TYR A 76 15.04 -5.59 -10.48
N LEU A 77 14.30 -4.65 -9.89
CA LEU A 77 14.78 -3.91 -8.71
C LEU A 77 14.71 -4.77 -7.44
N PHE A 78 13.74 -5.68 -7.35
CA PHE A 78 13.55 -6.58 -6.22
C PHE A 78 13.97 -8.00 -6.62
N VAL A 79 15.05 -8.48 -6.02
CA VAL A 79 15.57 -9.84 -6.24
C VAL A 79 15.61 -10.63 -4.93
N SER A 80 15.47 -11.95 -5.03
CA SER A 80 15.71 -12.89 -3.91
C SER A 80 17.22 -13.03 -3.65
N GLU A 81 17.57 -13.79 -2.61
CA GLU A 81 18.98 -14.09 -2.28
C GLU A 81 19.69 -14.91 -3.37
N ASP A 82 18.93 -15.62 -4.21
CA ASP A 82 19.45 -16.36 -5.36
C ASP A 82 19.68 -15.45 -6.59
N GLY A 83 19.19 -14.21 -6.55
CA GLY A 83 19.35 -13.23 -7.63
C GLY A 83 18.21 -13.22 -8.65
N GLU A 84 17.25 -14.13 -8.53
CA GLU A 84 16.01 -14.16 -9.30
C GLU A 84 15.02 -13.08 -8.85
N ARG A 85 14.00 -12.79 -9.65
CA ARG A 85 12.94 -11.85 -9.25
C ARG A 85 12.30 -12.30 -7.93
N LEU A 86 12.16 -11.38 -6.98
CA LEU A 86 11.45 -11.65 -5.73
C LEU A 86 9.99 -12.03 -6.02
N THR A 87 9.52 -13.12 -5.40
CA THR A 87 8.15 -13.60 -5.53
C THR A 87 7.20 -12.87 -4.57
N GLU A 88 5.90 -12.98 -4.82
CA GLU A 88 4.88 -12.42 -3.93
C GLU A 88 4.95 -13.06 -2.54
N ASP A 89 5.02 -14.40 -2.47
CA ASP A 89 5.16 -15.14 -1.21
C ASP A 89 6.44 -14.77 -0.45
N GLY A 90 7.55 -14.63 -1.19
CA GLY A 90 8.83 -14.21 -0.62
C GLY A 90 8.75 -12.80 -0.04
N TRP A 91 8.06 -11.89 -0.71
CA TRP A 91 7.83 -10.55 -0.19
C TRP A 91 6.92 -10.57 1.03
N GLN A 92 5.80 -11.28 0.99
CA GLN A 92 4.88 -11.38 2.13
C GLN A 92 5.61 -11.94 3.36
N THR A 93 6.38 -13.00 3.19
CA THR A 93 7.17 -13.60 4.27
C THR A 93 8.17 -12.61 4.87
N ALA A 94 8.92 -11.90 4.00
CA ALA A 94 9.88 -10.90 4.44
C ALA A 94 9.21 -9.72 5.17
N TRP A 95 8.04 -9.31 4.69
CA TRP A 95 7.22 -8.24 5.27
C TRP A 95 6.70 -8.61 6.65
N GLU A 96 6.11 -9.80 6.80
CA GLU A 96 5.60 -10.29 8.07
C GLU A 96 6.72 -10.44 9.10
N ARG A 97 7.90 -10.89 8.68
CA ARG A 97 9.09 -10.92 9.54
C ARG A 97 9.51 -9.51 9.97
N MET A 98 9.58 -8.56 9.04
CA MET A 98 9.90 -7.16 9.34
C MET A 98 8.92 -6.56 10.36
N MET A 99 7.60 -6.74 10.14
CA MET A 99 6.57 -6.24 11.04
C MET A 99 6.65 -6.85 12.44
N ARG A 100 6.87 -8.18 12.54
CA ARG A 100 7.06 -8.84 13.84
C ARG A 100 8.28 -8.30 14.58
N ASN A 101 9.39 -8.05 13.87
CA ASN A 101 10.58 -7.47 14.47
C ASN A 101 10.34 -6.03 14.93
N ALA A 102 9.67 -5.20 14.12
CA ALA A 102 9.34 -3.83 14.52
C ALA A 102 8.48 -3.78 15.80
N VAL A 103 7.53 -4.71 15.95
CA VAL A 103 6.74 -4.82 17.19
C VAL A 103 7.59 -5.31 18.36
N LYS A 104 8.41 -6.33 18.13
CA LYS A 104 9.33 -6.85 19.15
C LYS A 104 10.29 -5.77 19.66
N ASP A 105 10.77 -4.92 18.76
CA ASP A 105 11.73 -3.85 19.05
C ASP A 105 11.04 -2.55 19.54
N GLY A 106 9.71 -2.55 19.69
CA GLY A 106 8.94 -1.43 20.22
C GLY A 106 8.80 -0.24 19.27
N ILE A 107 9.14 -0.41 17.99
CA ILE A 107 8.99 0.62 16.95
C ILE A 107 7.51 0.80 16.59
N LEU A 108 6.75 -0.29 16.65
CA LEU A 108 5.30 -0.32 16.42
C LEU A 108 4.61 -1.06 17.55
N SER A 109 3.39 -0.68 17.89
CA SER A 109 2.48 -1.53 18.65
C SER A 109 1.91 -2.66 17.76
N HIS A 110 1.23 -3.62 18.38
CA HIS A 110 0.60 -4.71 17.64
C HIS A 110 -0.54 -4.21 16.72
N ASP A 111 -1.27 -3.19 17.16
CA ASP A 111 -2.38 -2.56 16.42
C ASP A 111 -1.91 -1.59 15.33
N GLU A 112 -0.67 -1.10 15.39
CA GLU A 112 -0.07 -0.26 14.34
C GLU A 112 0.49 -1.07 13.16
N ARG A 113 0.43 -2.41 13.20
CA ARG A 113 0.87 -3.26 12.09
C ARG A 113 -0.01 -3.03 10.85
N PHE A 114 0.63 -3.05 9.68
CA PHE A 114 -0.08 -2.89 8.42
C PHE A 114 0.43 -3.86 7.33
N GLY A 115 -0.46 -4.18 6.39
CA GLY A 115 -0.12 -5.00 5.23
C GLY A 115 0.48 -4.18 4.09
N LEU A 116 1.10 -4.87 3.13
CA LEU A 116 1.67 -4.25 1.93
C LEU A 116 0.69 -3.38 1.14
N HIS A 117 -0.57 -3.80 1.05
CA HIS A 117 -1.60 -3.04 0.33
C HIS A 117 -1.85 -1.66 0.96
N SER A 118 -1.67 -1.55 2.28
CA SER A 118 -1.86 -0.31 3.04
C SER A 118 -0.91 0.80 2.58
N LEU A 119 0.29 0.46 2.09
CA LEU A 119 1.23 1.45 1.54
C LEU A 119 0.65 2.17 0.34
N LYS A 120 0.02 1.43 -0.59
CA LYS A 120 -0.65 2.02 -1.75
C LYS A 120 -1.78 2.93 -1.30
N HIS A 121 -2.65 2.45 -0.41
CA HIS A 121 -3.76 3.25 0.11
C HIS A 121 -3.27 4.54 0.75
N ARG A 122 -2.26 4.44 1.61
CA ARG A 122 -1.68 5.59 2.29
C ARG A 122 -1.09 6.59 1.31
N GLY A 123 -0.37 6.14 0.28
CA GLY A 123 0.18 7.00 -0.76
C GLY A 123 -0.88 7.65 -1.65
N VAL A 124 -2.06 7.04 -1.80
CA VAL A 124 -3.22 7.69 -2.45
C VAL A 124 -3.79 8.76 -1.51
N THR A 125 -4.01 8.44 -0.23
CA THR A 125 -4.58 9.37 0.75
C THR A 125 -3.71 10.60 0.99
N ASP A 126 -2.42 10.42 1.28
CA ASP A 126 -1.52 11.52 1.65
C ASP A 126 -1.28 12.49 0.48
N ASN A 127 -1.33 11.98 -0.76
CA ASN A 127 -1.04 12.76 -1.95
C ASN A 127 -2.29 13.17 -2.74
N SER A 128 -3.49 12.97 -2.17
CA SER A 128 -4.77 13.33 -2.80
C SER A 128 -5.33 14.70 -2.40
N LYS A 129 -4.46 15.62 -1.97
CA LYS A 129 -4.78 17.06 -1.89
C LYS A 129 -4.92 17.72 -3.28
N GLY A 130 -4.67 16.97 -4.36
CA GLY A 130 -5.07 17.27 -5.74
C GLY A 130 -5.89 16.11 -6.35
N ASP A 131 -6.38 16.29 -7.58
CA ASP A 131 -7.38 15.43 -8.25
C ASP A 131 -7.11 13.93 -8.05
N LYS A 132 -7.90 13.32 -7.14
CA LYS A 132 -7.76 11.93 -6.65
C LYS A 132 -7.67 10.90 -7.77
N LYS A 133 -8.24 11.22 -8.94
CA LYS A 133 -8.24 10.38 -10.14
C LYS A 133 -6.87 10.25 -10.79
N GLU A 134 -6.14 11.36 -10.91
CA GLU A 134 -4.85 11.38 -11.59
C GLU A 134 -3.76 10.68 -10.75
N ALA A 135 -3.81 10.87 -9.43
CA ALA A 135 -2.91 10.21 -8.49
C ALA A 135 -3.15 8.69 -8.39
N SER A 136 -4.43 8.27 -8.41
CA SER A 136 -4.83 6.87 -8.22
C SER A 136 -4.86 6.05 -9.51
N GLY A 137 -4.96 6.68 -10.69
CA GLY A 137 -4.98 6.05 -12.02
C GLY A 137 -6.21 5.17 -12.29
N HIS A 138 -7.33 5.40 -11.60
CA HIS A 138 -8.59 4.70 -11.83
C HIS A 138 -9.32 5.24 -13.07
N LYS A 139 -9.92 4.34 -13.87
CA LYS A 139 -10.62 4.68 -15.11
C LYS A 139 -12.08 5.12 -14.89
N THR A 140 -12.65 4.91 -13.70
CA THR A 140 -14.05 5.25 -13.36
C THR A 140 -14.21 5.67 -11.90
N ASP A 141 -15.19 6.54 -11.63
CA ASP A 141 -15.51 7.14 -10.31
C ASP A 141 -15.89 6.12 -9.22
N ALA A 142 -16.39 4.94 -9.61
CA ALA A 142 -16.94 3.95 -8.69
C ALA A 142 -15.91 3.25 -7.78
N MET A 143 -14.61 3.52 -7.94
CA MET A 143 -13.53 2.97 -7.09
C MET A 143 -13.00 3.96 -6.03
N LEU A 144 -13.65 5.12 -5.85
CA LEU A 144 -13.30 6.14 -4.85
C LEU A 144 -13.94 5.91 -3.46
N HIS A 145 -14.30 4.69 -3.11
CA HIS A 145 -14.69 4.39 -1.72
C HIS A 145 -13.43 4.33 -0.84
N VAL A 146 -13.01 5.52 -0.41
CA VAL A 146 -12.02 5.75 0.64
C VAL A 146 -12.71 5.46 1.97
N TYR A 147 -12.21 4.46 2.69
CA TYR A 147 -12.43 4.38 4.13
C TYR A 147 -11.66 5.54 4.76
N ASP A 148 -12.42 6.56 5.16
CA ASP A 148 -11.97 7.58 6.09
C ASP A 148 -11.86 6.92 7.48
N HIS A 149 -10.65 6.81 8.01
CA HIS A 149 -10.43 6.32 9.37
C HIS A 149 -10.59 7.43 10.43
N SER A 150 -11.13 8.59 10.06
CA SER A 150 -11.71 9.49 11.05
C SER A 150 -12.99 8.81 11.60
N LEU A 151 -12.94 8.39 12.86
CA LEU A 151 -14.16 8.03 13.57
C LEU A 151 -14.97 9.32 13.69
N PRO A 152 -16.19 9.42 13.12
CA PRO A 152 -16.98 10.61 13.29
C PRO A 152 -17.36 10.73 14.78
N VAL A 153 -16.95 11.83 15.40
CA VAL A 153 -17.49 12.23 16.70
C VAL A 153 -18.90 12.74 16.43
N VAL A 154 -19.89 11.90 16.68
CA VAL A 154 -21.30 12.30 16.74
C VAL A 154 -21.56 12.93 18.09
N ASN A 155 -22.02 14.18 18.10
CA ASN A 155 -22.56 14.79 19.30
C ASN A 155 -23.91 14.14 19.61
N ASP A 156 -24.13 13.77 20.87
CA ASP A 156 -25.45 13.36 21.35
C ASP A 156 -26.39 14.57 21.33
N GLU A 157 -27.25 14.64 20.32
CA GLU A 157 -28.35 15.60 20.31
C GLU A 157 -29.49 15.10 21.20
N SER A 158 -29.29 15.24 22.51
CA SER A 158 -30.39 15.20 23.47
C SER A 158 -30.21 16.26 24.55
N SER A 159 -29.98 17.50 24.13
CA SER A 159 -30.33 18.67 24.94
C SER A 159 -30.99 19.73 24.05
N HIS A 160 -32.33 19.73 24.03
CA HIS A 160 -33.22 20.90 24.01
C HIS A 160 -34.65 20.38 24.26
N GLY A 161 -35.18 20.67 25.44
CA GLY A 161 -36.51 20.22 25.85
C GLY A 161 -37.66 21.00 25.22
N SER A 162 -38.79 20.33 25.05
CA SER A 162 -40.12 20.75 25.56
C SER A 162 -41.24 19.87 25.00
N GLY A 163 -41.99 19.24 25.91
CA GLY A 163 -43.41 18.91 25.71
C GLY A 163 -43.76 17.61 24.98
N GLY A 164 -44.15 16.57 25.73
CA GLY A 164 -44.91 15.47 25.14
C GLY A 164 -44.85 14.14 25.91
N ASN A 165 -45.74 13.99 26.90
CA ASN A 165 -46.37 12.74 27.36
C ASN A 165 -45.62 11.40 27.13
N LEU A 166 -44.91 10.91 28.15
CA LEU A 166 -44.37 9.54 28.19
C LEU A 166 -45.50 8.52 28.39
N GLY A 167 -46.11 8.09 27.29
CA GLY A 167 -46.95 6.91 27.20
C GLY A 167 -46.09 5.64 27.10
N ALA A 168 -46.42 4.67 27.95
CA ALA A 168 -45.77 3.39 28.10
C ALA A 168 -45.60 2.59 26.80
N TRP A 169 -44.41 2.00 26.60
CA TRP A 169 -44.24 0.82 25.74
C TRP A 169 -43.53 -0.27 26.54
N ARG A 170 -44.27 -1.37 26.73
CA ARG A 170 -43.90 -2.57 27.47
C ARG A 170 -42.98 -3.47 26.64
N ASN A 171 -42.08 -4.15 27.34
CA ASN A 171 -41.35 -5.31 26.85
C ASN A 171 -42.33 -6.46 26.58
N GLU A 172 -42.58 -6.77 25.31
CA GLU A 172 -43.15 -8.05 24.87
C GLU A 172 -42.95 -8.12 23.36
N ASP A 173 -41.94 -8.87 22.91
CA ASP A 173 -41.94 -9.67 21.68
C ASP A 173 -40.52 -10.16 21.36
N PHE A 174 -40.03 -11.10 22.17
CA PHE A 174 -38.98 -12.04 21.75
C PHE A 174 -39.50 -13.45 21.98
N LYS A 175 -40.18 -14.01 20.96
CA LYS A 175 -40.50 -15.44 20.89
C LYS A 175 -39.76 -16.06 19.72
N VAL A 176 -38.76 -16.86 20.07
CA VAL A 176 -38.07 -17.83 19.23
C VAL A 176 -39.05 -18.92 18.80
N LYS A 177 -39.02 -19.33 17.53
CA LYS A 177 -39.55 -20.64 17.12
C LYS A 177 -38.73 -21.22 15.96
N ALA A 178 -38.00 -22.29 16.25
CA ALA A 178 -37.50 -23.25 15.27
C ALA A 178 -38.57 -24.31 15.00
N PRO A 179 -38.49 -24.98 13.84
CA PRO A 179 -38.55 -26.44 13.79
C PRO A 179 -37.17 -27.05 13.55
#